data_AF-A0A1C5WTY3-F1
#
_entry.id   AF-A0A1C5WTY3-F1
#
_cell.length_a   1.000
_cell.length_b   1.000
_cell.length_c   1.000
_cell.angle_alpha   90.00
_cell.angle_beta   90.00
_cell.angle_gamma   90.00
#
_symmetry.space_group_name_H-M   'P 1'
#
loop_
_entity.id
_entity.type
_entity.pdbx_description
1 polymer ?
#
loop_
_entity_poly.entity_id
_entity_poly.type
_entity_poly.pdbx_seq_one_letter_code
_entity_poly.pdbx_strand_id
1 'polypeptide(L)'
;MIEYENYGKLESLAELENAIEMGLDIEFLLYDTRYNISWRDNKPFICECPEGVAKFFDTSELLLQRYEVGDNPLKSLWGDMKILSM
;
A
#
# COMPACT_ATOMS: atom_id res chain seq x y z
N MET A 1 -14.62 -15.59 10.74
CA MET A 1 -13.45 -16.14 10.04
C MET A 1 -13.70 -15.90 8.57
N ILE A 2 -13.05 -14.92 7.97
CA ILE A 2 -13.15 -14.72 6.52
C ILE A 2 -12.10 -15.68 5.94
N GLU A 3 -12.56 -16.66 5.17
CA GLU A 3 -11.71 -17.56 4.41
C GLU A 3 -11.10 -16.75 3.25
N TYR A 4 -9.80 -16.51 3.33
CA TYR A 4 -9.06 -15.73 2.34
C TYR A 4 -8.48 -16.67 1.28
N GLU A 5 -9.30 -17.12 0.33
CA GLU A 5 -8.90 -18.17 -0.61
C GLU A 5 -8.07 -17.71 -1.83
N ASN A 6 -7.75 -16.41 -2.01
CA ASN A 6 -6.69 -16.00 -2.94
C ASN A 6 -6.35 -14.51 -2.74
N TYR A 7 -5.28 -14.22 -2.00
CA TYR A 7 -4.69 -12.90 -2.05
C TYR A 7 -3.82 -12.76 -3.30
N GLY A 8 -3.92 -11.63 -3.99
CA GLY A 8 -2.92 -11.26 -4.99
C GLY A 8 -1.56 -11.09 -4.32
N LYS A 9 -0.49 -11.44 -5.04
CA LYS A 9 0.88 -11.13 -4.66
C LYS A 9 1.51 -10.30 -5.75
N LEU A 10 2.24 -9.27 -5.34
CA LEU A 10 3.13 -8.52 -6.21
C LEU A 10 4.34 -9.40 -6.56
N GLU A 11 4.79 -9.33 -7.80
CA GLU A 11 5.98 -10.00 -8.31
C GLU A 11 7.25 -9.18 -8.04
N SER A 12 7.13 -7.87 -7.84
CA SER A 12 8.27 -6.98 -7.56
C SER A 12 7.87 -5.66 -6.89
N LEU A 13 8.86 -4.97 -6.29
CA LEU A 13 8.70 -3.59 -5.82
C LEU A 13 8.31 -2.63 -6.97
N ALA A 14 8.83 -2.87 -8.18
CA ALA A 14 8.54 -2.05 -9.35
C ALA A 14 7.06 -2.15 -9.76
N GLU A 15 6.43 -3.32 -9.60
CA GLU A 15 5.00 -3.48 -9.84
C GLU A 15 4.17 -2.61 -8.90
N LEU A 16 4.52 -2.59 -7.60
CA LEU A 16 3.87 -1.74 -6.61
C LEU A 16 4.05 -0.25 -6.97
N GLU A 17 5.27 0.17 -7.24
CA GLU A 17 5.57 1.56 -7.60
C GLU A 17 4.80 2.00 -8.85
N ASN A 18 4.79 1.17 -9.90
CA ASN A 18 4.03 1.43 -11.13
C ASN A 18 2.52 1.50 -10.87
N ALA A 19 1.96 0.60 -10.06
CA ALA A 19 0.53 0.61 -9.72
C ALA A 19 0.15 1.91 -9.00
N ILE A 20 1.00 2.38 -8.08
CA ILE A 20 0.84 3.67 -7.43
C ILE A 20 0.91 4.79 -8.47
N GLU A 21 1.92 4.84 -9.32
CA GLU A 21 2.07 5.90 -10.34
C GLU A 21 0.92 5.94 -11.36
N MET A 22 0.32 4.79 -11.66
CA MET A 22 -0.86 4.68 -12.51
C MET A 22 -2.15 5.17 -11.83
N GLY A 23 -2.11 5.49 -10.54
CA GLY A 23 -3.26 5.96 -9.78
C GLY A 23 -4.26 4.87 -9.40
N LEU A 24 -3.80 3.61 -9.32
CA LEU A 24 -4.67 2.50 -8.92
C LEU A 24 -4.98 2.57 -7.42
N ASP A 25 -6.17 2.11 -7.05
CA ASP A 25 -6.59 1.94 -5.66
C ASP A 25 -6.08 0.58 -5.16
N ILE A 26 -4.97 0.59 -4.43
CA ILE A 26 -4.32 -0.61 -3.94
C ILE A 26 -4.78 -0.87 -2.52
N GLU A 27 -5.48 -1.97 -2.30
CA GLU A 27 -5.92 -2.40 -0.99
C GLU A 27 -5.16 -3.67 -0.57
N PHE A 28 -4.57 -3.67 0.61
CA PHE A 28 -3.74 -4.79 1.06
C PHE A 28 -3.77 -4.99 2.57
N LEU A 29 -3.44 -6.21 3.01
CA LEU A 29 -3.13 -6.51 4.41
C LEU A 29 -1.62 -6.58 4.61
N LEU A 30 -1.16 -5.99 5.71
CA LEU A 30 0.20 -6.10 6.22
C LEU A 30 0.12 -6.23 7.74
N TYR A 31 0.64 -7.34 8.28
CA TYR A 31 0.61 -7.69 9.71
C TYR A 31 -0.76 -7.45 10.38
N ASP A 32 -1.82 -8.00 9.77
CA ASP A 32 -3.23 -7.90 10.20
C ASP A 32 -3.86 -6.50 10.16
N THR A 33 -3.13 -5.50 9.67
CA THR A 33 -3.65 -4.16 9.41
C THR A 33 -3.99 -4.01 7.93
N ARG A 34 -5.18 -3.48 7.64
CA ARG A 34 -5.64 -3.19 6.27
C ARG A 34 -5.23 -1.79 5.89
N TYR A 35 -4.66 -1.64 4.71
CA TYR A 35 -4.22 -0.37 4.17
C TYR A 35 -4.86 -0.12 2.82
N ASN A 36 -5.01 1.16 2.49
CA ASN A 36 -5.29 1.62 1.14
C ASN A 36 -4.20 2.60 0.70
N ILE A 37 -3.67 2.40 -0.49
CA ILE A 37 -2.89 3.40 -1.24
C ILE A 37 -3.75 3.86 -2.42
N SER A 38 -3.87 5.16 -2.60
CA SER A 38 -4.65 5.77 -3.66
C SER A 38 -4.14 7.19 -3.93
N TRP A 39 -4.80 7.91 -4.84
CA TRP A 39 -4.48 9.28 -5.21
C TRP A 39 -5.60 10.24 -4.85
N ARG A 40 -5.22 11.40 -4.34
CA ARG A 40 -6.13 12.54 -4.17
C ARG A 40 -5.33 13.83 -4.28
N ASP A 41 -5.92 14.86 -4.89
CA ASP A 41 -5.30 16.18 -5.04
C ASP A 41 -3.90 16.14 -5.70
N ASN A 42 -3.73 15.31 -6.73
CA ASN A 42 -2.46 15.06 -7.45
C ASN A 42 -1.33 14.54 -6.56
N LYS A 43 -1.65 13.87 -5.46
CA LYS A 43 -0.67 13.24 -4.56
C LYS A 43 -1.08 11.81 -4.20
N PRO A 44 -0.13 10.86 -4.18
CA PRO A 44 -0.38 9.57 -3.58
C PRO A 44 -0.54 9.72 -2.07
N PHE A 45 -1.41 8.89 -1.50
CA PHE A 45 -1.57 8.78 -0.06
C PHE A 45 -1.69 7.32 0.36
N ILE A 46 -1.44 7.08 1.64
CA ILE A 46 -1.71 5.81 2.31
C ILE A 46 -2.49 6.05 3.59
N CYS A 47 -3.48 5.21 3.87
CA CYS A 47 -4.20 5.18 5.15
C CYS A 47 -4.37 3.75 5.66
N GLU A 48 -4.50 3.64 6.98
CA GLU A 48 -5.03 2.43 7.63
C GLU A 48 -6.57 2.43 7.47
N CYS A 49 -7.17 1.29 7.19
CA CYS A 49 -8.61 1.15 7.05
C CYS A 49 -9.22 0.46 8.30
N PRO A 50 -10.47 0.81 8.68
CA PRO A 50 -11.36 1.77 8.02
C PRO A 50 -11.23 3.23 8.52
N GLU A 51 -10.55 3.48 9.65
CA GLU A 51 -10.59 4.78 10.34
C GLU A 51 -9.28 5.59 10.30
N GLY A 52 -8.25 5.11 9.62
CA GLY A 52 -6.95 5.76 9.58
C GLY A 52 -6.94 7.06 8.77
N VAL A 53 -6.13 8.01 9.22
CA VAL A 53 -5.94 9.28 8.54
C VAL A 53 -5.01 9.10 7.33
N ALA A 54 -5.43 9.62 6.18
CA ALA A 54 -4.62 9.63 4.95
C ALA A 54 -3.34 10.47 5.13
N LYS A 55 -2.19 9.83 4.89
CA LYS A 55 -0.88 10.47 4.85
C LYS A 55 -0.46 10.68 3.40
N PHE A 56 -0.26 11.93 3.02
CA PHE A 56 0.08 12.34 1.66
C PHE A 56 1.59 12.43 1.44
N PHE A 57 2.03 12.08 0.24
CA PHE A 57 3.41 12.17 -0.19
C PHE A 57 3.49 12.88 -1.54
N ASP A 58 4.65 13.47 -1.86
CA ASP A 58 4.81 14.18 -3.13
C ASP A 58 5.01 13.22 -4.32
N THR A 59 5.52 12.00 -4.06
CA THR A 59 5.76 10.96 -5.08
C THR A 59 5.52 9.56 -4.53
N SER A 60 5.31 8.59 -5.44
CA SER A 60 5.28 7.14 -5.17
C SER A 60 6.54 6.68 -4.43
N GLU A 61 7.71 7.07 -4.94
CA GLU A 61 9.01 6.79 -4.34
C GLU A 61 9.08 7.26 -2.88
N LEU A 62 8.66 8.51 -2.60
CA LEU A 62 8.69 9.06 -1.24
C LEU A 62 7.71 8.36 -0.30
N LEU A 63 6.53 7.97 -0.79
CA LEU A 63 5.58 7.16 -0.01
C LEU A 63 6.23 5.83 0.39
N LEU A 64 6.81 5.11 -0.57
CA LEU A 64 7.45 3.82 -0.34
C LEU A 64 8.68 3.93 0.58
N GLN A 65 9.43 5.02 0.49
CA GLN A 65 10.63 5.24 1.30
C GLN A 65 10.35 5.71 2.73
N ARG A 66 9.29 6.50 2.96
CA ARG A 66 9.08 7.23 4.23
C ARG A 66 7.87 6.79 5.03
N TYR A 67 6.90 6.09 4.43
CA TYR A 67 5.85 5.49 5.24
C TYR A 67 6.40 4.26 5.95
N GLU A 68 6.40 4.29 7.27
CA GLU A 68 6.94 3.22 8.11
C GLU A 68 5.82 2.43 8.78
N VAL A 69 6.00 1.11 8.83
CA VAL A 69 5.18 0.19 9.61
C VAL A 69 6.11 -0.46 10.64
N GLY A 70 5.96 -0.06 11.90
CA GLY A 70 7.01 -0.25 12.90
C GLY A 70 8.25 0.57 12.53
N ASP A 71 9.43 -0.07 12.53
CA ASP A 71 10.71 0.57 12.17
C ASP A 71 11.13 0.30 10.70
N ASN A 72 10.23 -0.26 9.88
CA ASN A 72 10.53 -0.67 8.53
C ASN A 72 9.80 0.21 7.50
N PRO A 73 10.50 0.77 6.49
CA PRO A 73 9.86 1.52 5.44
C PRO A 73 9.07 0.58 4.53
N LEU A 74 7.95 1.07 3.97
CA LEU A 74 7.02 0.27 3.17
C LEU A 74 7.68 -0.43 1.99
N LYS A 75 8.68 0.19 1.35
CA LYS A 75 9.49 -0.40 0.28
C LYS A 75 10.24 -1.67 0.67
N SER A 76 10.44 -1.93 1.95
CA SER A 76 11.09 -3.15 2.44
C SER A 76 10.09 -4.26 2.76
N LEU A 77 8.80 -3.91 2.82
CA LEU A 77 7.70 -4.77 3.25
C LEU A 77 6.80 -5.22 2.09
N TRP A 78 7.09 -4.79 0.86
CA TRP A 78 6.25 -5.09 -0.33
C TRP A 78 5.99 -6.59 -0.52
N GLY A 79 6.96 -7.46 -0.22
CA GLY A 79 6.83 -8.92 -0.38
C GLY A 79 5.91 -9.58 0.66
N ASP A 80 5.65 -8.88 1.77
CA ASP A 80 4.75 -9.33 2.84
C ASP A 80 3.30 -8.86 2.63
N MET A 81 3.09 -7.92 1.69
CA MET A 81 1.76 -7.41 1.37
C MET A 81 0.88 -8.50 0.77
N LYS A 82 -0.33 -8.64 1.31
CA LYS A 82 -1.38 -9.49 0.75
C LYS A 82 -2.38 -8.60 0.04
N ILE A 83 -2.36 -8.58 -1.29
CA ILE A 83 -3.24 -7.72 -2.08
C ILE A 83 -4.67 -8.23 -2.00
N LEU A 84 -5.58 -7.37 -1.56
CA LEU A 84 -7.02 -7.59 -1.47
C LEU A 84 -7.72 -7.18 -2.78
N SER A 85 -7.32 -6.04 -3.34
CA SER A 85 -7.79 -5.51 -4.62
C SER A 85 -6.80 -4.50 -5.18
N MET A 86 -6.78 -4.35 -6.51
CA MET A 86 -6.00 -3.36 -7.25
C MET A 86 -6.70 -3.06 -8.59
#